data_AF-A0A9C9NYU4-F1
#
_entry.id   AF-A0A9C9NYU4-F1
#
_cell.length_a   1.000
_cell.length_b   1.000
_cell.length_c   1.000
_cell.angle_alpha   90.00
_cell.angle_beta   90.00
_cell.angle_gamma   90.00
#
_symmetry.space_group_name_H-M   'P 1'
#
loop_
_entity.id
_entity.type
_entity.pdbx_description
1 polymer ?
#
loop_
_entity_poly.entity_id
_entity_poly.type
_entity_poly.pdbx_seq_one_letter_code
_entity_poly.pdbx_strand_id
1 'polypeptide(L)'
;MKDYQAGYIKLALPKGRFLSPTASLLTEIGLGFEDYGEKTRQYRLRSARFPNLSAKILQERDISIQVAVGNYDLGICGLDWIEEFLVKYPAGALVKLLSLNYGEGGVHVVAGAQAEMTSLDELSARRNDCRIVSEYPNLAEAFALNLRMRRFRIFPVWGAAEAYPPENADLAVLWGKSGAHIATQGLIPLKKLLPVTAFLIANRESLENKDLSQILMCFSSKLTAEPSTSIENKLDTPEKLKVSRPLWQAKEINLALPDGHQQAPTAQFLKRAGLNLRGYSEEVSSRRPTADLDWLGIKVIRPQDMPLQVANGNFDLAITGEDWLREHLCRFPSSPVKKLFSLGFGAVKVVAAISQEMPVANIDELRSLVHSSPDVIGAPLKVASEYTNIADRYLGDNRIDPYKLIPTWGASEAFLPEDADMLIDNTQTGKTLEQHKLKIIDVLFQSSACLIANSDAIRASSSKREKMEFLTDRLRAGLL
;
A
#
# COMPACT_ATOMS: atom_id res chain seq x y z
N MET A 1 -21.85 -21.71 17.74
CA MET A 1 -20.49 -22.27 17.78
C MET A 1 -20.10 -22.57 16.35
N LYS A 2 -19.17 -21.81 15.75
CA LYS A 2 -18.64 -22.18 14.43
C LYS A 2 -17.92 -23.51 14.59
N ASP A 3 -18.34 -24.52 13.85
CA ASP A 3 -17.55 -25.74 13.68
C ASP A 3 -16.19 -25.31 13.12
N TYR A 4 -15.20 -25.14 14.01
CA TYR A 4 -13.82 -25.33 13.61
C TYR A 4 -13.80 -26.71 12.98
N GLN A 5 -13.68 -26.80 11.66
CA GLN A 5 -13.35 -28.07 11.02
C GLN A 5 -12.00 -28.50 11.60
N ALA A 6 -12.05 -29.30 12.66
CA ALA A 6 -10.91 -29.76 13.42
C ALA A 6 -10.00 -30.51 12.45
N GLY A 7 -8.96 -29.83 11.98
CA GLY A 7 -7.99 -30.37 11.02
C GLY A 7 -7.72 -29.51 9.78
N TYR A 8 -8.56 -28.53 9.40
CA TYR A 8 -8.28 -27.73 8.19
C TYR A 8 -7.25 -26.62 8.49
N ILE A 9 -6.18 -26.60 7.68
CA ILE A 9 -5.04 -25.68 7.78
C ILE A 9 -5.08 -24.71 6.60
N LYS A 10 -4.97 -23.42 6.91
CA LYS A 10 -4.91 -22.32 5.94
C LYS A 10 -3.52 -21.69 5.93
N LEU A 11 -2.86 -21.73 4.78
CA LEU A 11 -1.53 -21.14 4.56
C LEU A 11 -1.62 -19.89 3.66
N ALA A 12 -1.11 -18.76 4.14
CA ALA A 12 -0.97 -17.55 3.34
C ALA A 12 0.37 -17.54 2.58
N LEU A 13 0.33 -17.39 1.26
CA LEU A 13 1.50 -17.41 0.38
C LEU A 13 1.73 -16.05 -0.30
N PRO A 14 2.98 -15.62 -0.47
CA PRO A 14 3.30 -14.29 -0.97
C PRO A 14 3.22 -14.18 -2.49
N LYS A 15 2.49 -13.17 -2.98
CA LYS A 15 2.67 -12.65 -4.34
C LYS A 15 3.93 -11.78 -4.41
N GLY A 16 4.41 -11.47 -5.60
CA GLY A 16 5.47 -10.47 -5.80
C GLY A 16 6.88 -11.05 -5.67
N ARG A 17 7.77 -10.35 -4.96
CA ARG A 17 9.23 -10.64 -4.96
C ARG A 17 9.57 -12.00 -4.33
N PHE A 18 8.71 -12.55 -3.48
CA PHE A 18 8.91 -13.89 -2.89
C PHE A 18 8.22 -15.01 -3.66
N LEU A 19 7.40 -14.74 -4.66
CA LEU A 19 6.58 -15.76 -5.32
C LEU A 19 7.42 -16.91 -5.89
N SER A 20 8.41 -16.59 -6.74
CA SER A 20 9.27 -17.59 -7.37
C SER A 20 10.12 -18.39 -6.36
N PRO A 21 10.87 -17.75 -5.43
CA PRO A 21 11.65 -18.52 -4.46
C PRO A 21 10.78 -19.32 -3.49
N THR A 22 9.61 -18.82 -3.09
CA THR A 22 8.64 -19.61 -2.31
C THR A 22 8.12 -20.79 -3.11
N ALA A 23 7.83 -20.66 -4.41
CA ALA A 23 7.36 -21.77 -5.24
C ALA A 23 8.39 -22.91 -5.34
N SER A 24 9.66 -22.55 -5.55
CA SER A 24 10.78 -23.50 -5.53
C SER A 24 10.87 -24.21 -4.18
N LEU A 25 10.78 -23.46 -3.07
CA LEU A 25 10.79 -24.05 -1.73
C LEU A 25 9.63 -25.03 -1.52
N LEU A 26 8.39 -24.64 -1.84
CA LEU A 26 7.21 -25.48 -1.63
C LEU A 26 7.26 -26.77 -2.44
N THR A 27 7.87 -26.71 -3.63
CA THR A 27 8.14 -27.88 -4.48
C THR A 27 9.19 -28.78 -3.84
N GLU A 28 10.30 -28.21 -3.36
CA GLU A 28 11.40 -28.94 -2.68
C GLU A 28 10.90 -29.70 -1.45
N ILE A 29 10.10 -29.05 -0.60
CA ILE A 29 9.56 -29.67 0.64
C ILE A 29 8.32 -30.54 0.38
N GLY A 30 7.85 -30.58 -0.87
CA GLY A 30 6.73 -31.40 -1.31
C GLY A 30 5.41 -31.07 -0.62
N LEU A 31 5.06 -29.79 -0.45
CA LEU A 31 3.74 -29.39 0.06
C LEU A 31 2.61 -29.57 -0.96
N GLY A 32 2.91 -29.85 -2.23
CA GLY A 32 1.93 -30.30 -3.23
C GLY A 32 1.01 -29.19 -3.78
N PHE A 33 1.50 -27.97 -3.93
CA PHE A 33 0.78 -26.88 -4.59
C PHE A 33 1.23 -26.74 -6.06
N GLU A 34 0.60 -27.49 -6.96
CA GLU A 34 1.04 -27.61 -8.36
C GLU A 34 0.88 -26.31 -9.17
N ASP A 35 -0.10 -25.48 -8.82
CA ASP A 35 -0.45 -24.25 -9.56
C ASP A 35 0.12 -22.96 -8.93
N TYR A 36 1.12 -23.05 -8.05
CA TYR A 36 1.77 -21.87 -7.44
C TYR A 36 3.06 -21.48 -8.18
N GLY A 37 3.02 -20.36 -8.92
CA GLY A 37 4.12 -19.86 -9.74
C GLY A 37 3.76 -18.59 -10.52
N GLU A 38 4.63 -18.13 -11.42
CA GLU A 38 4.47 -16.82 -12.07
C GLU A 38 3.23 -16.74 -12.99
N LYS A 39 2.77 -17.90 -13.46
CA LYS A 39 1.60 -18.03 -14.34
C LYS A 39 0.30 -18.28 -13.57
N THR A 40 0.33 -18.23 -12.23
CA THR A 40 -0.84 -18.53 -11.44
C THR A 40 -1.96 -17.55 -11.71
N ARG A 41 -3.10 -18.10 -12.16
CA ARG A 41 -4.34 -17.35 -12.38
C ARG A 41 -5.33 -17.47 -11.23
N GLN A 42 -5.10 -18.42 -10.34
CA GLN A 42 -5.99 -18.73 -9.22
C GLN A 42 -5.36 -18.26 -7.91
N TYR A 43 -6.08 -17.44 -7.15
CA TYR A 43 -5.61 -16.99 -5.83
C TYR A 43 -5.71 -18.07 -4.76
N ARG A 44 -6.37 -19.21 -5.04
CA ARG A 44 -6.63 -20.29 -4.09
C ARG A 44 -6.01 -21.57 -4.60
N LEU A 45 -5.40 -22.32 -3.69
CA LEU A 45 -4.69 -23.55 -3.97
C LEU A 45 -5.07 -24.60 -2.94
N ARG A 46 -5.15 -25.85 -3.38
CA ARG A 46 -5.28 -27.00 -2.49
C ARG A 46 -4.04 -27.86 -2.63
N SER A 47 -3.59 -28.42 -1.51
CA SER A 47 -2.47 -29.36 -1.55
C SER A 47 -2.94 -30.69 -2.12
N ALA A 48 -2.22 -31.21 -3.12
CA ALA A 48 -2.42 -32.56 -3.63
C ALA A 48 -1.97 -33.64 -2.62
N ARG A 49 -1.06 -33.28 -1.70
CA ARG A 49 -0.50 -34.20 -0.68
C ARG A 49 -1.29 -34.20 0.62
N PHE A 50 -1.75 -33.03 1.06
CA PHE A 50 -2.43 -32.83 2.33
C PHE A 50 -3.88 -32.38 2.09
N PRO A 51 -4.88 -33.27 2.14
CA PRO A 51 -6.26 -32.94 1.81
C PRO A 51 -6.87 -31.83 2.67
N ASN A 52 -6.34 -31.65 3.88
CA ASN A 52 -6.75 -30.64 4.85
C ASN A 52 -5.94 -29.33 4.76
N LEU A 53 -5.02 -29.20 3.81
CA LEU A 53 -4.22 -28.00 3.61
C LEU A 53 -4.71 -27.21 2.38
N SER A 54 -5.04 -25.95 2.62
CA SER A 54 -5.27 -24.95 1.59
C SER A 54 -4.25 -23.84 1.68
N ALA A 55 -4.02 -23.19 0.55
CA ALA A 55 -3.28 -21.95 0.52
C ALA A 55 -4.02 -20.86 -0.25
N LYS A 56 -3.74 -19.61 0.15
CA LYS A 56 -4.17 -18.44 -0.60
C LYS A 56 -2.98 -17.54 -0.89
N ILE A 57 -2.93 -17.03 -2.11
CA ILE A 57 -1.93 -16.07 -2.56
C ILE A 57 -2.41 -14.66 -2.20
N LEU A 58 -1.61 -13.96 -1.41
CA LEU A 58 -1.90 -12.61 -0.90
C LEU A 58 -0.72 -11.68 -1.18
N GLN A 59 -0.97 -10.37 -1.15
CA GLN A 59 0.13 -9.40 -1.11
C GLN A 59 0.94 -9.59 0.18
N GLU A 60 2.26 -9.44 0.11
CA GLU A 60 3.14 -9.70 1.27
C GLU A 60 2.73 -8.90 2.52
N ARG A 61 2.31 -7.65 2.33
CA ARG A 61 1.83 -6.75 3.38
C ARG A 61 0.59 -7.28 4.11
N ASP A 62 -0.27 -8.01 3.42
CA ASP A 62 -1.49 -8.59 4.00
C ASP A 62 -1.18 -9.79 4.88
N ILE A 63 -0.17 -10.59 4.54
CA ILE A 63 0.03 -11.92 5.14
C ILE A 63 0.26 -11.84 6.65
N SER A 64 1.13 -10.94 7.13
CA SER A 64 1.38 -10.80 8.57
C SER A 64 0.12 -10.40 9.33
N ILE A 65 -0.70 -9.52 8.76
CA ILE A 65 -1.97 -9.08 9.34
C ILE A 65 -2.99 -10.22 9.37
N GLN A 66 -3.15 -10.93 8.25
CA GLN A 66 -4.15 -12.00 8.12
C GLN A 66 -3.84 -13.21 9.02
N VAL A 67 -2.56 -13.56 9.18
CA VAL A 67 -2.12 -14.57 10.15
C VAL A 67 -2.29 -14.06 11.58
N ALA A 68 -1.89 -12.82 11.89
CA ALA A 68 -2.04 -12.26 13.23
C ALA A 68 -3.50 -12.20 13.70
N VAL A 69 -4.44 -11.93 12.79
CA VAL A 69 -5.88 -11.86 13.07
C VAL A 69 -6.54 -13.25 13.14
N GLY A 70 -5.83 -14.31 12.74
CA GLY A 70 -6.32 -15.70 12.79
C GLY A 70 -7.20 -16.11 11.60
N ASN A 71 -7.19 -15.33 10.51
CA ASN A 71 -7.84 -15.79 9.26
C ASN A 71 -7.03 -16.92 8.60
N TYR A 72 -5.71 -16.96 8.86
CA TYR A 72 -4.77 -17.98 8.41
C TYR A 72 -3.97 -18.53 9.58
N ASP A 73 -3.67 -19.83 9.53
CA ASP A 73 -2.94 -20.53 10.58
C ASP A 73 -1.43 -20.33 10.43
N LEU A 74 -0.96 -20.37 9.18
CA LEU A 74 0.43 -20.21 8.77
C LEU A 74 0.54 -19.17 7.67
N GLY A 75 1.72 -18.57 7.52
CA GLY A 75 2.01 -17.68 6.40
C GLY A 75 3.48 -17.61 6.06
N ILE A 76 3.79 -17.25 4.81
CA ILE A 76 5.15 -16.92 4.38
C ILE A 76 5.18 -15.46 3.93
N CYS A 77 5.96 -14.62 4.61
CA CYS A 77 6.16 -13.23 4.22
C CYS A 77 7.53 -12.71 4.63
N GLY A 78 7.88 -11.51 4.18
CA GLY A 78 9.15 -10.87 4.52
C GLY A 78 9.22 -10.42 5.98
N LEU A 79 10.43 -10.48 6.55
CA LEU A 79 10.74 -9.96 7.88
C LEU A 79 10.30 -8.49 8.04
N ASP A 80 10.37 -7.69 6.98
CA ASP A 80 9.93 -6.30 6.97
C ASP A 80 8.44 -6.12 7.33
N TRP A 81 7.56 -6.93 6.75
CA TRP A 81 6.14 -6.85 7.07
C TRP A 81 5.79 -7.48 8.43
N ILE A 82 6.65 -8.36 8.94
CA ILE A 82 6.51 -8.90 10.29
C ILE A 82 6.91 -7.84 11.31
N GLU A 83 8.07 -7.21 11.15
CA GLU A 83 8.55 -6.17 12.08
C GLU A 83 7.69 -4.90 12.00
N GLU A 84 7.26 -4.48 10.81
CA GLU A 84 6.31 -3.37 10.65
C GLU A 84 5.01 -3.62 11.43
N PHE A 85 4.53 -4.86 11.46
CA PHE A 85 3.36 -5.24 12.25
C PHE A 85 3.65 -5.28 13.75
N LEU A 86 4.74 -5.96 14.17
CA LEU A 86 5.08 -6.17 15.58
C LEU A 86 5.49 -4.89 16.30
N VAL A 87 6.07 -3.91 15.62
CA VAL A 87 6.37 -2.59 16.21
C VAL A 87 5.07 -1.92 16.68
N LYS A 88 3.99 -2.04 15.92
CA LYS A 88 2.69 -1.47 16.27
C LYS A 88 1.88 -2.36 17.22
N TYR A 89 2.00 -3.67 17.07
CA TYR A 89 1.23 -4.68 17.82
C TYR A 89 2.16 -5.70 18.49
N PRO A 90 2.98 -5.30 19.49
CA PRO A 90 3.98 -6.18 20.09
C PRO A 90 3.38 -7.38 20.83
N ALA A 91 2.15 -7.24 21.34
CA ALA A 91 1.40 -8.31 21.99
C ALA A 91 0.50 -9.11 21.02
N GLY A 92 0.64 -8.90 19.70
CA GLY A 92 -0.17 -9.59 18.69
C GLY A 92 0.00 -11.12 18.74
N ALA A 93 -0.94 -11.84 18.13
CA ALA A 93 -0.90 -13.30 18.05
C ALA A 93 0.06 -13.83 16.98
N LEU A 94 0.89 -12.98 16.36
CA LEU A 94 1.84 -13.37 15.34
C LEU A 94 3.09 -13.99 15.96
N VAL A 95 3.48 -15.18 15.49
CA VAL A 95 4.67 -15.91 15.95
C VAL A 95 5.63 -16.12 14.77
N LYS A 96 6.89 -15.73 14.94
CA LYS A 96 7.98 -16.05 14.00
C LYS A 96 8.45 -17.48 14.25
N LEU A 97 8.30 -18.37 13.27
CA LEU A 97 8.70 -19.78 13.42
C LEU A 97 10.10 -20.03 12.85
N LEU A 98 10.32 -19.70 11.57
CA LEU A 98 11.55 -20.09 10.86
C LEU A 98 11.94 -19.06 9.81
N SER A 99 13.23 -18.68 9.79
CA SER A 99 13.81 -17.97 8.64
C SER A 99 13.98 -18.95 7.49
N LEU A 100 13.45 -18.61 6.32
CA LEU A 100 13.53 -19.46 5.12
C LEU A 100 14.80 -19.19 4.30
N ASN A 101 15.63 -18.23 4.74
CA ASN A 101 16.97 -17.93 4.21
C ASN A 101 17.00 -17.61 2.70
N TYR A 102 15.92 -17.03 2.18
CA TYR A 102 15.89 -16.42 0.86
C TYR A 102 15.20 -15.06 0.92
N GLY A 103 15.50 -14.21 -0.04
CA GLY A 103 15.10 -12.81 -0.06
C GLY A 103 16.29 -11.92 -0.31
N GLU A 104 16.08 -10.88 -1.10
CA GLU A 104 17.12 -9.94 -1.47
C GLU A 104 16.78 -8.53 -0.99
N GLY A 105 17.82 -7.79 -0.63
CA GLY A 105 17.72 -6.39 -0.22
C GLY A 105 17.47 -6.17 1.26
N GLY A 106 16.92 -5.00 1.56
CA GLY A 106 16.66 -4.55 2.93
C GLY A 106 15.78 -3.33 2.97
N VAL A 107 15.23 -3.05 4.15
CA VAL A 107 14.59 -1.76 4.42
C VAL A 107 15.68 -0.76 4.79
N HIS A 108 15.72 0.37 4.09
CA HIS A 108 16.75 1.38 4.24
C HIS A 108 16.13 2.72 4.60
N VAL A 109 16.82 3.47 5.46
CA VAL A 109 16.66 4.92 5.60
C VAL A 109 17.54 5.57 4.55
N VAL A 110 16.94 6.41 3.71
CA VAL A 110 17.61 7.07 2.60
C VAL A 110 17.32 8.56 2.62
N ALA A 111 18.25 9.37 2.13
CA ALA A 111 18.08 10.80 1.90
C ALA A 111 18.18 11.13 0.41
N GLY A 112 17.68 12.29 0.00
CA GLY A 112 17.91 12.80 -1.36
C GLY A 112 19.39 13.09 -1.58
N ALA A 113 19.95 12.74 -2.75
CA ALA A 113 21.37 13.01 -3.03
C ALA A 113 21.75 14.50 -3.11
N GLN A 114 20.75 15.37 -3.17
CA GLN A 114 20.90 16.82 -3.12
C GLN A 114 20.62 17.40 -1.73
N ALA A 115 20.27 16.55 -0.76
CA ALA A 115 20.14 16.99 0.63
C ALA A 115 21.53 17.30 1.19
N GLU A 116 21.61 18.28 2.09
CA GLU A 116 22.81 18.56 2.88
C GLU A 116 23.24 17.35 3.75
N MET A 117 22.38 16.34 3.89
CA MET A 117 22.55 15.20 4.77
C MET A 117 23.24 14.04 4.04
N THR A 118 24.42 13.69 4.53
CA THR A 118 25.18 12.52 4.07
C THR A 118 25.44 11.50 5.17
N SER A 119 25.06 11.82 6.42
CA SER A 119 25.27 10.94 7.58
C SER A 119 24.12 11.01 8.61
N LEU A 120 24.06 10.00 9.49
CA LEU A 120 23.10 9.93 10.60
C LEU A 120 23.41 10.91 11.74
N ASP A 121 24.67 11.29 11.93
CA ASP A 121 25.06 12.22 12.99
C ASP A 121 24.48 13.61 12.74
N GLU A 122 24.48 14.06 11.48
CA GLU A 122 23.87 15.31 11.03
C GLU A 122 22.34 15.34 11.28
N LEU A 123 21.68 14.18 11.17
CA LEU A 123 20.24 14.03 11.47
C LEU A 123 19.93 14.23 12.95
N SER A 124 20.74 13.63 13.84
CA SER A 124 20.54 13.74 15.29
C SER A 124 20.81 15.16 15.82
N ALA A 125 21.69 15.90 15.16
CA ALA A 125 22.07 17.26 15.53
C ALA A 125 21.04 18.32 15.08
N ARG A 126 20.14 17.99 14.13
CA ARG A 126 19.15 18.94 13.61
C ARG A 126 18.09 19.28 14.66
N ARG A 127 17.71 20.57 14.67
CA ARG A 127 16.61 21.10 15.51
C ARG A 127 15.31 21.34 14.74
N ASN A 128 15.32 21.17 13.42
CA ASN A 128 14.16 21.43 12.56
C ASN A 128 13.25 20.19 12.46
N ASP A 129 11.98 20.42 12.07
CA ASP A 129 11.01 19.35 11.79
C ASP A 129 11.49 18.46 10.65
N CYS A 130 11.88 17.22 10.94
CA CYS A 130 12.25 16.25 9.91
C CYS A 130 11.01 15.59 9.31
N ARG A 131 10.87 15.63 7.98
CA ARG A 131 9.78 15.00 7.23
C ARG A 131 10.24 13.64 6.72
N ILE A 132 9.63 12.57 7.19
CA ILE A 132 9.97 11.20 6.82
C ILE A 132 8.80 10.63 6.01
N VAL A 133 9.04 10.18 4.78
CA VAL A 133 8.06 9.38 4.04
C VAL A 133 8.37 7.90 4.23
N SER A 134 7.35 7.04 4.30
CA SER A 134 7.62 5.61 4.42
C SER A 134 6.49 4.72 3.93
N GLU A 135 6.88 3.63 3.28
CA GLU A 135 6.04 2.45 3.05
C GLU A 135 5.83 1.63 4.34
N TYR A 136 6.68 1.87 5.34
CA TYR A 136 6.78 1.21 6.65
C TYR A 136 6.69 2.25 7.78
N PRO A 137 5.52 2.90 7.97
CA PRO A 137 5.37 4.01 8.91
C PRO A 137 5.73 3.65 10.36
N ASN A 138 5.46 2.42 10.81
CA ASN A 138 5.78 2.03 12.19
C ASN A 138 7.29 1.85 12.36
N LEU A 139 7.98 1.23 11.38
CA LEU A 139 9.44 1.14 11.38
C LEU A 139 10.11 2.52 11.29
N ALA A 140 9.55 3.43 10.48
CA ALA A 140 10.03 4.81 10.40
C ALA A 140 9.90 5.55 11.74
N GLU A 141 8.79 5.34 12.46
CA GLU A 141 8.56 5.90 13.79
C GLU A 141 9.53 5.34 14.82
N ALA A 142 9.66 4.01 14.88
CA ALA A 142 10.62 3.35 15.75
C ALA A 142 12.06 3.83 15.49
N PHE A 143 12.44 3.99 14.22
CA PHE A 143 13.73 4.55 13.84
C PHE A 143 13.93 5.98 14.38
N ALA A 144 12.95 6.87 14.16
CA ALA A 144 13.04 8.26 14.60
C ALA A 144 13.11 8.38 16.13
N LEU A 145 12.33 7.58 16.84
CA LEU A 145 12.34 7.51 18.31
C LEU A 145 13.66 6.96 18.84
N ASN A 146 14.22 5.91 18.22
CA ASN A 146 15.52 5.34 18.60
C ASN A 146 16.68 6.33 18.40
N LEU A 147 16.60 7.18 17.38
CA LEU A 147 17.54 8.31 17.19
C LEU A 147 17.26 9.50 18.10
N ARG A 148 16.22 9.44 18.94
CA ARG A 148 15.78 10.53 19.83
C ARG A 148 15.54 11.84 19.06
N MET A 149 15.00 11.72 17.84
CA MET A 149 14.65 12.88 17.02
C MET A 149 13.59 13.72 17.75
N ARG A 150 13.91 14.99 18.01
CA ARG A 150 13.06 15.87 18.82
C ARG A 150 11.76 16.27 18.12
N ARG A 151 11.83 16.45 16.79
CA ARG A 151 10.72 16.93 15.99
C ARG A 151 10.73 16.24 14.63
N PHE A 152 9.76 15.37 14.40
CA PHE A 152 9.61 14.67 13.13
C PHE A 152 8.13 14.50 12.78
N ARG A 153 7.86 14.31 11.49
CA ARG A 153 6.54 13.99 10.93
C ARG A 153 6.69 12.82 9.98
N ILE A 154 5.82 11.82 10.11
CA ILE A 154 5.81 10.65 9.24
C ILE A 154 4.64 10.76 8.29
N PHE A 155 4.94 10.61 7.00
CA PHE A 155 3.97 10.58 5.92
C PHE A 155 3.94 9.16 5.36
N PRO A 156 2.94 8.35 5.73
CA PRO A 156 2.79 7.02 5.14
C PRO A 156 2.50 7.18 3.65
N VAL A 157 3.12 6.32 2.84
CA VAL A 157 2.89 6.26 1.39
C VAL A 157 2.56 4.84 0.96
N TRP A 158 1.77 4.70 -0.09
CA TRP A 158 1.39 3.39 -0.64
C TRP A 158 2.52 2.69 -1.40
N GLY A 159 3.54 3.45 -1.80
CA GLY A 159 4.70 2.97 -2.53
C GLY A 159 5.47 4.15 -3.09
N ALA A 160 6.50 3.87 -3.89
CA ALA A 160 7.25 4.89 -4.61
C ALA A 160 7.87 5.96 -3.67
N ALA A 161 8.27 5.58 -2.46
CA ALA A 161 8.81 6.50 -1.47
C ALA A 161 10.07 7.22 -1.96
N GLU A 162 10.79 6.65 -2.95
CA GLU A 162 11.96 7.25 -3.59
C GLU A 162 11.65 8.58 -4.31
N ALA A 163 10.40 8.84 -4.66
CA ALA A 163 9.99 10.03 -5.42
C ALA A 163 9.94 11.31 -4.56
N TYR A 164 9.93 11.19 -3.23
CA TYR A 164 9.66 12.32 -2.34
C TYR A 164 10.90 13.13 -1.93
N PRO A 165 12.04 12.53 -1.55
CA PRO A 165 13.22 13.30 -1.18
C PRO A 165 13.94 13.92 -2.38
N PRO A 166 14.50 15.14 -2.27
CA PRO A 166 14.54 15.99 -1.07
C PRO A 166 13.36 16.98 -0.91
N GLU A 167 12.50 17.14 -1.93
CA GLU A 167 11.59 18.28 -2.01
C GLU A 167 10.46 18.23 -0.97
N ASN A 168 9.83 17.05 -0.85
CA ASN A 168 8.66 16.86 0.01
C ASN A 168 8.99 16.10 1.30
N ALA A 169 10.17 15.50 1.36
CA ALA A 169 10.65 14.73 2.49
C ALA A 169 12.15 14.89 2.66
N ASP A 170 12.59 14.92 3.91
CA ASP A 170 14.01 14.91 4.26
C ASP A 170 14.58 13.49 4.16
N LEU A 171 13.76 12.50 4.55
CA LEU A 171 14.10 11.08 4.53
C LEU A 171 12.99 10.25 3.89
N ALA A 172 13.38 9.12 3.33
CA ALA A 172 12.48 8.03 3.00
C ALA A 172 12.90 6.74 3.73
N VAL A 173 11.93 5.95 4.17
CA VAL A 173 12.14 4.58 4.66
C VAL A 173 11.45 3.63 3.69
N LEU A 174 12.26 2.91 2.92
CA LEU A 174 11.81 2.11 1.76
C LEU A 174 12.60 0.82 1.61
N TRP A 175 12.06 -0.13 0.86
CA TRP A 175 12.80 -1.32 0.48
C TRP A 175 13.69 -1.05 -0.74
N GLY A 176 14.91 -1.57 -0.71
CA GLY A 176 15.81 -1.53 -1.85
C GLY A 176 16.66 -2.79 -1.96
N LYS A 177 16.88 -3.25 -3.20
CA LYS A 177 17.69 -4.44 -3.50
C LYS A 177 19.15 -4.30 -3.06
N SER A 178 19.74 -3.11 -3.24
CA SER A 178 21.10 -2.79 -2.78
C SER A 178 21.28 -1.27 -2.66
N GLY A 179 22.31 -0.84 -1.92
CA GLY A 179 22.70 0.57 -1.85
C GLY A 179 23.04 1.16 -3.23
N ALA A 180 23.66 0.37 -4.12
CA ALA A 180 23.92 0.77 -5.49
C ALA A 180 22.63 1.01 -6.29
N HIS A 181 21.61 0.16 -6.14
CA HIS A 181 20.31 0.36 -6.78
C HIS A 181 19.62 1.63 -6.27
N ILE A 182 19.63 1.86 -4.95
CA ILE A 182 19.11 3.08 -4.33
C ILE A 182 19.83 4.33 -4.90
N ALA A 183 21.15 4.26 -5.07
CA ALA A 183 21.94 5.35 -5.64
C ALA A 183 21.54 5.69 -7.10
N THR A 184 21.13 4.70 -7.90
CA THR A 184 20.63 4.95 -9.27
C THR A 184 19.34 5.79 -9.28
N GLN A 185 18.59 5.79 -8.19
CA GLN A 185 17.37 6.59 -8.02
C GLN A 185 17.66 8.03 -7.53
N GLY A 186 18.94 8.40 -7.40
CA GLY A 186 19.34 9.72 -6.90
C GLY A 186 19.19 9.87 -5.39
N LEU A 187 19.29 8.77 -4.66
CA LEU A 187 19.19 8.72 -3.20
C LEU A 187 20.51 8.27 -2.58
N ILE A 188 20.72 8.63 -1.32
CA ILE A 188 21.87 8.20 -0.52
C ILE A 188 21.35 7.27 0.59
N PRO A 189 21.76 5.99 0.62
CA PRO A 189 21.44 5.11 1.73
C PRO A 189 22.22 5.55 2.98
N LEU A 190 21.49 5.89 4.05
CA LEU A 190 22.07 6.35 5.31
C LEU A 190 22.18 5.21 6.34
N LYS A 191 21.18 4.33 6.38
CA LYS A 191 21.13 3.18 7.30
C LYS A 191 20.33 2.05 6.69
N LYS A 192 20.81 0.81 6.81
CA LYS A 192 19.98 -0.37 6.64
C LYS A 192 19.30 -0.69 7.98
N LEU A 193 17.97 -0.68 8.02
CA LEU A 193 17.20 -0.97 9.25
C LEU A 193 17.10 -2.47 9.50
N LEU A 194 16.83 -3.24 8.45
CA LEU A 194 16.74 -4.69 8.53
C LEU A 194 16.97 -5.34 7.15
N PRO A 195 17.51 -6.58 7.11
CA PRO A 195 17.50 -7.37 5.89
C PRO A 195 16.08 -7.83 5.56
N VAL A 196 15.78 -7.99 4.26
CA VAL A 196 14.54 -8.62 3.81
C VAL A 196 14.82 -10.08 3.49
N THR A 197 14.38 -10.95 4.41
CA THR A 197 14.39 -12.40 4.27
C THR A 197 12.98 -12.93 4.51
N ALA A 198 12.60 -13.99 3.83
CA ALA A 198 11.32 -14.65 4.01
C ALA A 198 11.30 -15.45 5.31
N PHE A 199 10.16 -15.42 5.99
CA PHE A 199 9.90 -16.14 7.22
C PHE A 199 8.63 -16.96 7.11
N LEU A 200 8.65 -18.16 7.68
CA LEU A 200 7.44 -18.87 8.07
C LEU A 200 6.95 -18.28 9.40
N ILE A 201 5.70 -17.85 9.41
CA ILE A 201 5.00 -17.31 10.56
C ILE A 201 3.75 -18.13 10.85
N ALA A 202 3.27 -18.03 12.08
CA ALA A 202 2.05 -18.69 12.52
C ALA A 202 1.22 -17.80 13.44
N ASN A 203 -0.07 -18.11 13.50
CA ASN A 203 -0.95 -17.58 14.51
C ASN A 203 -0.78 -18.37 15.83
N ARG A 204 -0.64 -17.66 16.96
CA ARG A 204 -0.43 -18.25 18.29
C ARG A 204 -1.56 -19.18 18.70
N GLU A 205 -2.80 -18.74 18.56
CA GLU A 205 -3.98 -19.55 18.90
C GLU A 205 -4.07 -20.79 18.01
N SER A 206 -3.66 -20.68 16.75
CA SER A 206 -3.61 -21.84 15.83
C SER A 206 -2.52 -22.83 16.22
N LEU A 207 -1.35 -22.37 16.67
CA LEU A 207 -0.29 -23.24 17.22
C LEU A 207 -0.72 -23.97 18.49
N GLU A 208 -1.51 -23.31 19.33
CA GLU A 208 -1.98 -23.87 20.62
C GLU A 208 -3.10 -24.88 20.42
N ASN A 209 -3.97 -24.68 19.42
CA ASN A 209 -5.23 -25.43 19.29
C ASN A 209 -5.33 -26.36 18.07
N LYS A 210 -4.41 -26.30 17.11
CA LYS A 210 -4.41 -27.17 15.91
C LYS A 210 -3.15 -28.03 15.82
N ASP A 211 -3.28 -29.24 15.28
CA ASP A 211 -2.12 -30.04 14.91
C ASP A 211 -1.51 -29.54 13.59
N LEU A 212 -0.45 -28.74 13.70
CA LEU A 212 0.32 -28.23 12.57
C LEU A 212 1.57 -29.07 12.27
N SER A 213 1.79 -30.16 13.01
CA SER A 213 3.06 -30.90 13.06
C SER A 213 3.47 -31.44 11.69
N GLN A 214 2.53 -32.04 10.95
CA GLN A 214 2.82 -32.60 9.62
C GLN A 214 3.33 -31.56 8.62
N ILE A 215 2.74 -30.35 8.68
CA ILE A 215 3.14 -29.25 7.79
C ILE A 215 4.49 -28.69 8.23
N LEU A 216 4.66 -28.43 9.53
CA LEU A 216 5.91 -27.90 10.09
C LEU A 216 7.09 -28.85 9.89
N MET A 217 6.87 -30.18 9.96
CA MET A 217 7.90 -31.18 9.67
C MET A 217 8.41 -31.11 8.24
N CYS A 218 7.61 -30.66 7.27
CA CYS A 218 8.09 -30.48 5.89
C CYS A 218 9.17 -29.38 5.80
N PHE A 219 9.18 -28.42 6.73
CA PHE A 219 10.20 -27.37 6.81
C PHE A 219 11.42 -27.78 7.63
N SER A 220 11.45 -29.00 8.19
CA SER A 220 12.51 -29.38 9.14
C SER A 220 13.90 -29.46 8.52
N SER A 221 14.00 -29.76 7.23
CA SER A 221 15.27 -29.73 6.48
C SER A 221 15.88 -28.33 6.37
N LYS A 222 15.10 -27.27 6.67
CA LYS A 222 15.53 -25.86 6.68
C LYS A 222 15.73 -25.31 8.10
N LEU A 223 15.58 -26.10 9.16
CA LEU A 223 15.80 -25.71 10.57
C LEU A 223 17.27 -25.42 10.94
N THR A 224 18.17 -25.30 9.96
CA THR A 224 19.58 -25.04 10.21
C THR A 224 19.86 -23.54 10.29
N ALA A 225 20.19 -23.11 11.52
CA ALA A 225 20.64 -21.79 11.98
C ALA A 225 19.56 -20.87 12.59
N GLU A 226 19.86 -20.42 13.81
CA GLU A 226 19.07 -19.38 14.50
C GLU A 226 19.04 -18.09 13.66
N PRO A 227 17.88 -17.42 13.55
CA PRO A 227 17.81 -16.13 12.90
C PRO A 227 18.55 -15.07 13.72
N SER A 228 19.51 -14.37 13.11
CA SER A 228 20.06 -13.14 13.68
C SER A 228 18.98 -12.06 13.66
N THR A 229 18.20 -11.96 14.75
CA THR A 229 17.07 -11.03 14.90
C THR A 229 17.46 -9.65 15.43
N SER A 230 18.74 -9.30 15.45
CA SER A 230 19.15 -7.96 15.85
C SER A 230 18.95 -6.99 14.69
N ILE A 231 18.25 -5.88 14.96
CA ILE A 231 18.44 -4.64 14.20
C ILE A 231 19.94 -4.37 14.27
N GLU A 232 20.67 -4.69 13.21
CA GLU A 232 22.12 -4.49 13.18
C GLU A 232 22.39 -2.99 13.31
N ASN A 233 22.87 -2.58 14.48
CA ASN A 233 23.39 -1.23 14.71
C ASN A 233 24.83 -1.08 14.19
N LYS A 234 25.32 -2.00 13.34
CA LYS A 234 26.56 -1.77 12.61
C LYS A 234 26.29 -0.72 11.54
N LEU A 235 26.84 0.47 11.74
CA LEU A 235 26.98 1.45 10.67
C LEU A 235 27.85 0.80 9.60
N ASP A 236 27.26 0.39 8.49
CA ASP A 236 28.01 0.38 7.24
C ASP A 236 28.40 1.84 7.01
N THR A 237 29.67 2.15 7.23
CA THR A 237 30.24 3.46 6.92
C THR A 237 29.91 3.74 5.46
N PRO A 238 29.11 4.77 5.13
CA PRO A 238 28.88 5.10 3.74
C PRO A 238 30.24 5.46 3.13
N GLU A 239 30.60 4.79 2.04
CA GLU A 239 31.63 5.34 1.16
C GLU A 239 31.24 6.79 0.88
N LYS A 240 32.13 7.74 1.19
CA LYS A 240 31.91 9.17 0.96
C LYS A 240 31.78 9.42 -0.54
N LEU A 241 30.59 9.19 -1.08
CA LEU A 241 30.23 9.54 -2.43
C LEU A 241 30.07 11.06 -2.45
N LYS A 242 31.15 11.76 -2.83
CA LYS A 242 31.13 13.18 -3.18
C LYS A 242 30.27 13.36 -4.44
N VAL A 243 28.96 13.46 -4.26
CA VAL A 243 28.05 13.85 -5.32
C VAL A 243 27.86 15.35 -5.23
N SER A 244 28.73 16.11 -5.89
CA SER A 244 28.48 17.53 -6.13
C SER A 244 27.38 17.65 -7.19
N ARG A 245 26.16 17.95 -6.78
CA ARG A 245 25.06 18.29 -7.69
C ARG A 245 24.45 19.63 -7.26
N PRO A 246 23.94 20.44 -8.20
CA PRO A 246 23.40 21.75 -7.89
C PRO A 246 22.28 21.64 -6.84
N LEU A 247 22.26 22.60 -5.92
CA LEU A 247 21.21 22.78 -4.91
C LEU A 247 19.85 22.85 -5.60
N TRP A 248 18.88 22.09 -5.09
CA TRP A 248 17.50 22.14 -5.58
C TRP A 248 16.91 23.55 -5.41
N GLN A 249 16.41 24.14 -6.50
CA GLN A 249 15.62 25.37 -6.44
C GLN A 249 14.15 24.99 -6.23
N ALA A 250 13.60 25.40 -5.08
CA ALA A 250 12.18 25.31 -4.81
C ALA A 250 11.39 25.98 -5.95
N LYS A 251 10.43 25.24 -6.52
CA LYS A 251 9.50 25.76 -7.52
C LYS A 251 8.34 26.45 -6.82
N GLU A 252 7.76 27.44 -7.47
CA GLU A 252 6.67 28.23 -6.88
C GLU A 252 5.37 27.44 -6.82
N ILE A 253 5.14 26.59 -7.82
CA ILE A 253 4.01 25.67 -7.91
C ILE A 253 4.50 24.25 -8.01
N ASN A 254 3.95 23.35 -7.19
CA ASN A 254 4.19 21.92 -7.25
C ASN A 254 2.93 21.16 -7.69
N LEU A 255 3.02 20.47 -8.83
CA LEU A 255 1.99 19.64 -9.42
C LEU A 255 2.33 18.15 -9.24
N ALA A 256 1.43 17.39 -8.62
CA ALA A 256 1.51 15.93 -8.60
C ALA A 256 0.72 15.31 -9.76
N LEU A 257 1.33 14.35 -10.44
CA LEU A 257 0.75 13.57 -11.53
C LEU A 257 0.73 12.08 -11.17
N PRO A 258 -0.25 11.31 -11.68
CA PRO A 258 -0.44 9.94 -11.26
C PRO A 258 0.49 8.99 -11.99
N ASP A 259 0.99 7.98 -11.27
CA ASP A 259 1.59 6.79 -11.87
C ASP A 259 0.55 5.69 -12.16
N GLY A 260 1.02 4.56 -12.68
CA GLY A 260 0.19 3.36 -12.89
C GLY A 260 -0.87 3.56 -13.98
N HIS A 261 -2.06 3.01 -13.77
CA HIS A 261 -3.11 2.94 -14.80
C HIS A 261 -3.64 4.32 -15.22
N GLN A 262 -3.50 5.36 -14.40
CA GLN A 262 -3.92 6.72 -14.74
C GLN A 262 -2.85 7.51 -15.50
N GLN A 263 -1.61 6.99 -15.62
CA GLN A 263 -0.52 7.70 -16.27
C GLN A 263 -0.80 7.99 -17.74
N ALA A 264 -1.09 6.95 -18.53
CA ALA A 264 -1.36 7.06 -19.96
C ALA A 264 -2.52 8.04 -20.28
N PRO A 265 -3.73 7.88 -19.70
CA PRO A 265 -4.82 8.81 -19.99
C PRO A 265 -4.53 10.23 -19.50
N THR A 266 -3.78 10.40 -18.40
CA THR A 266 -3.36 11.73 -17.94
C THR A 266 -2.36 12.36 -18.91
N ALA A 267 -1.37 11.61 -19.40
CA ALA A 267 -0.41 12.11 -20.37
C ALA A 267 -1.09 12.56 -21.68
N GLN A 268 -2.06 11.77 -22.17
CA GLN A 268 -2.88 12.14 -23.33
C GLN A 268 -3.67 13.43 -23.07
N PHE A 269 -4.31 13.55 -21.91
CA PHE A 269 -5.05 14.74 -21.51
C PHE A 269 -4.16 15.99 -21.43
N LEU A 270 -2.99 15.89 -20.79
CA LEU A 270 -2.05 17.01 -20.68
C LEU A 270 -1.55 17.49 -22.04
N LYS A 271 -1.31 16.56 -22.98
CA LYS A 271 -0.97 16.90 -24.36
C LYS A 271 -2.10 17.67 -25.06
N ARG A 272 -3.36 17.25 -24.89
CA ARG A 272 -4.54 17.98 -25.40
C ARG A 272 -4.69 19.36 -24.77
N ALA A 273 -4.40 19.48 -23.47
CA ALA A 273 -4.37 20.75 -22.74
C ALA A 273 -3.17 21.65 -23.11
N GLY A 274 -2.33 21.26 -24.07
CA GLY A 274 -1.16 22.04 -24.49
C GLY A 274 -0.03 22.09 -23.46
N LEU A 275 -0.01 21.17 -22.49
CA LEU A 275 1.06 21.02 -21.50
C LEU A 275 1.98 19.86 -21.91
N ASN A 276 2.99 20.17 -22.72
CA ASN A 276 3.98 19.19 -23.17
C ASN A 276 5.00 18.90 -22.07
N LEU A 277 4.98 17.67 -21.55
CA LEU A 277 5.90 17.21 -20.50
C LEU A 277 7.00 16.33 -21.09
N ARG A 278 8.24 16.58 -20.68
CA ARG A 278 9.38 15.69 -20.97
C ARG A 278 9.51 14.69 -19.83
N GLY A 279 9.54 13.39 -20.18
CA GLY A 279 9.64 12.31 -19.21
C GLY A 279 8.32 11.87 -18.59
N TYR A 280 7.16 12.27 -19.15
CA TYR A 280 5.86 11.76 -18.75
C TYR A 280 5.00 11.47 -19.99
N SER A 281 4.90 10.19 -20.34
CA SER A 281 4.13 9.70 -21.48
C SER A 281 3.46 8.37 -21.13
N GLU A 282 2.86 7.70 -22.11
CA GLU A 282 2.29 6.36 -21.93
C GLU A 282 3.37 5.32 -21.58
N GLU A 283 4.58 5.47 -22.14
CA GLU A 283 5.67 4.50 -22.03
C GLU A 283 6.76 4.94 -21.04
N VAL A 284 6.93 6.26 -20.85
CA VAL A 284 8.00 6.84 -20.04
C VAL A 284 7.43 7.50 -18.80
N SER A 285 7.90 7.07 -17.63
CA SER A 285 7.54 7.65 -16.35
C SER A 285 8.78 8.06 -15.55
N SER A 286 9.18 9.32 -15.72
CA SER A 286 10.14 9.96 -14.82
C SER A 286 9.42 10.36 -13.54
N ARG A 287 10.04 10.12 -12.37
CA ARG A 287 9.53 10.66 -11.10
C ARG A 287 9.51 12.19 -11.05
N ARG A 288 10.30 12.85 -11.90
CA ARG A 288 10.42 14.31 -12.03
C ARG A 288 10.36 14.75 -13.49
N PRO A 289 9.17 14.74 -14.11
CA PRO A 289 8.99 15.29 -15.45
C PRO A 289 9.29 16.79 -15.47
N THR A 290 9.56 17.33 -16.65
CA THR A 290 9.78 18.78 -16.82
C THR A 290 8.80 19.36 -17.83
N ALA A 291 8.38 20.59 -17.57
CA ALA A 291 7.58 21.41 -18.47
C ALA A 291 8.41 22.61 -18.93
N ASP A 292 7.98 23.28 -20.01
CA ASP A 292 8.53 24.57 -20.44
C ASP A 292 7.98 25.73 -19.60
N LEU A 293 8.03 25.55 -18.27
CA LEU A 293 7.57 26.48 -17.25
C LEU A 293 8.57 26.41 -16.10
N ASP A 294 9.44 27.41 -16.00
CA ASP A 294 10.53 27.47 -15.03
C ASP A 294 10.07 27.51 -13.57
N TRP A 295 8.87 28.00 -13.31
CA TRP A 295 8.24 28.09 -11.99
C TRP A 295 7.45 26.83 -11.58
N LEU A 296 7.28 25.85 -12.48
CA LEU A 296 6.49 24.63 -12.24
C LEU A 296 7.38 23.43 -11.88
N GLY A 297 7.18 22.89 -10.68
CA GLY A 297 7.69 21.60 -10.25
C GLY A 297 6.66 20.50 -10.50
N ILE A 298 7.08 19.38 -11.10
CA ILE A 298 6.21 18.24 -11.37
C ILE A 298 6.80 16.99 -10.72
N LYS A 299 5.95 16.23 -10.04
CA LYS A 299 6.31 14.90 -9.53
C LYS A 299 5.26 13.86 -9.87
N VAL A 300 5.74 12.64 -10.09
CA VAL A 300 4.88 11.49 -10.37
C VAL A 300 4.83 10.59 -9.15
N ILE A 301 3.66 10.53 -8.51
CA ILE A 301 3.40 9.77 -7.28
C ILE A 301 2.12 8.94 -7.40
N ARG A 302 1.90 8.05 -6.44
CA ARG A 302 0.71 7.21 -6.36
C ARG A 302 -0.56 8.07 -6.16
N PRO A 303 -1.65 7.86 -6.93
CA PRO A 303 -2.91 8.59 -6.76
C PRO A 303 -3.46 8.58 -5.32
N GLN A 304 -3.29 7.46 -4.62
CA GLN A 304 -3.69 7.23 -3.23
C GLN A 304 -3.08 8.24 -2.25
N ASP A 305 -1.84 8.64 -2.49
CA ASP A 305 -1.09 9.52 -1.58
C ASP A 305 -1.45 11.00 -1.80
N MET A 306 -1.92 11.36 -3.00
CA MET A 306 -2.02 12.76 -3.43
C MET A 306 -2.92 13.63 -2.56
N PRO A 307 -4.14 13.19 -2.14
CA PRO A 307 -4.97 14.03 -1.28
C PRO A 307 -4.26 14.41 0.02
N LEU A 308 -3.59 13.48 0.68
CA LEU A 308 -2.85 13.77 1.91
C LEU A 308 -1.68 14.73 1.66
N GLN A 309 -0.97 14.57 0.54
CA GLN A 309 0.18 15.41 0.20
C GLN A 309 -0.24 16.84 -0.17
N VAL A 310 -1.34 16.99 -0.91
CA VAL A 310 -1.95 18.31 -1.18
C VAL A 310 -2.45 18.94 0.11
N ALA A 311 -3.09 18.17 1.00
CA ALA A 311 -3.60 18.67 2.29
C ALA A 311 -2.48 19.28 3.16
N ASN A 312 -1.31 18.65 3.15
CA ASN A 312 -0.15 19.08 3.93
C ASN A 312 0.66 20.21 3.26
N GLY A 313 0.24 20.68 2.08
CA GLY A 313 0.94 21.74 1.34
C GLY A 313 2.23 21.27 0.67
N ASN A 314 2.45 19.95 0.56
CA ASN A 314 3.59 19.40 -0.19
C ASN A 314 3.38 19.52 -1.71
N PHE A 315 2.13 19.55 -2.15
CA PHE A 315 1.74 19.91 -3.51
C PHE A 315 0.63 20.95 -3.50
N ASP A 316 0.62 21.81 -4.50
CA ASP A 316 -0.40 22.85 -4.68
C ASP A 316 -1.58 22.32 -5.48
N LEU A 317 -1.28 21.49 -6.48
CA LEU A 317 -2.23 20.86 -7.40
C LEU A 317 -1.90 19.38 -7.55
N ALA A 318 -2.91 18.56 -7.79
CA ALA A 318 -2.72 17.16 -8.18
C ALA A 318 -3.82 16.65 -9.10
N ILE A 319 -3.45 15.75 -10.02
CA ILE A 319 -4.41 14.96 -10.81
C ILE A 319 -4.55 13.58 -10.17
N THR A 320 -5.72 13.28 -9.59
CA THR A 320 -6.03 12.01 -8.92
C THR A 320 -7.47 11.57 -9.17
N GLY A 321 -7.89 10.41 -8.66
CA GLY A 321 -9.27 9.94 -8.69
C GLY A 321 -10.17 10.62 -7.64
N GLU A 322 -11.43 10.89 -8.00
CA GLU A 322 -12.43 11.41 -7.05
C GLU A 322 -12.71 10.47 -5.87
N ASP A 323 -12.54 9.17 -6.09
CA ASP A 323 -12.57 8.11 -5.08
C ASP A 323 -11.48 8.31 -4.02
N TRP A 324 -10.24 8.59 -4.42
CA TRP A 324 -9.15 8.86 -3.46
C TRP A 324 -9.34 10.17 -2.72
N LEU A 325 -9.84 11.22 -3.40
CA LEU A 325 -10.23 12.45 -2.72
C LEU A 325 -11.32 12.18 -1.67
N ARG A 326 -12.34 11.39 -2.03
CA ARG A 326 -13.46 11.08 -1.13
C ARG A 326 -13.01 10.20 0.04
N GLU A 327 -12.13 9.24 -0.19
CA GLU A 327 -11.50 8.42 0.85
C GLU A 327 -10.81 9.28 1.90
N HIS A 328 -9.99 10.23 1.44
CA HIS A 328 -9.32 11.20 2.31
C HIS A 328 -10.29 12.10 3.07
N LEU A 329 -11.33 12.63 2.40
CA LEU A 329 -12.31 13.51 3.03
C LEU A 329 -13.27 12.79 3.98
N CYS A 330 -13.48 11.48 3.84
CA CYS A 330 -14.20 10.69 4.83
C CYS A 330 -13.44 10.63 6.15
N ARG A 331 -12.10 10.51 6.09
CA ARG A 331 -11.23 10.55 7.26
C ARG A 331 -11.01 11.95 7.82
N PHE A 332 -10.88 12.94 6.93
CA PHE A 332 -10.56 14.32 7.27
C PHE A 332 -11.56 15.32 6.64
N PRO A 333 -12.79 15.42 7.17
CA PRO A 333 -13.83 16.28 6.58
C PRO A 333 -13.43 17.77 6.49
N SER A 334 -12.60 18.23 7.43
CA SER A 334 -12.10 19.61 7.50
C SER A 334 -10.80 19.83 6.70
N SER A 335 -10.35 18.85 5.91
CA SER A 335 -9.13 18.99 5.12
C SER A 335 -9.21 20.18 4.14
N PRO A 336 -8.10 20.93 3.93
CA PRO A 336 -8.06 22.04 2.99
C PRO A 336 -8.10 21.60 1.51
N VAL A 337 -8.06 20.30 1.21
CA VAL A 337 -8.09 19.81 -0.17
C VAL A 337 -9.48 19.94 -0.77
N LYS A 338 -9.56 20.49 -1.97
CA LYS A 338 -10.82 20.65 -2.72
C LYS A 338 -10.67 20.13 -4.15
N LYS A 339 -11.74 19.55 -4.68
CA LYS A 339 -11.91 19.31 -6.11
C LYS A 339 -12.10 20.64 -6.82
N LEU A 340 -11.30 20.92 -7.84
CA LEU A 340 -11.50 22.06 -8.74
C LEU A 340 -12.49 21.69 -9.85
N PHE A 341 -12.23 20.61 -10.58
CA PHE A 341 -13.13 20.06 -11.59
C PHE A 341 -12.75 18.62 -11.96
N SER A 342 -13.71 17.90 -12.54
CA SER A 342 -13.51 16.55 -13.09
C SER A 342 -12.89 16.63 -14.49
N LEU A 343 -12.00 15.70 -14.82
CA LEU A 343 -11.22 15.68 -16.07
C LEU A 343 -11.84 14.82 -17.17
N GLY A 344 -12.94 14.11 -16.89
CA GLY A 344 -13.72 13.38 -17.89
C GLY A 344 -13.10 12.06 -18.38
N PHE A 345 -12.06 11.55 -17.72
CA PHE A 345 -11.46 10.24 -18.03
C PHE A 345 -11.30 9.39 -16.76
N GLY A 346 -10.96 8.11 -16.93
CA GLY A 346 -10.74 7.19 -15.80
C GLY A 346 -12.02 6.88 -15.02
N ALA A 347 -13.17 6.81 -15.70
CA ALA A 347 -14.46 6.57 -15.06
C ALA A 347 -14.52 5.16 -14.43
N VAL A 348 -14.89 5.10 -13.16
CA VAL A 348 -15.14 3.87 -12.39
C VAL A 348 -16.38 4.03 -11.52
N LYS A 349 -16.92 2.92 -11.03
CA LYS A 349 -17.94 2.90 -9.97
C LYS A 349 -17.33 2.31 -8.72
N VAL A 350 -17.52 2.95 -7.57
CA VAL A 350 -17.26 2.31 -6.27
C VAL A 350 -18.53 1.56 -5.86
N VAL A 351 -18.40 0.26 -5.61
CA VAL A 351 -19.54 -0.66 -5.47
C VAL A 351 -19.42 -1.51 -4.20
N ALA A 352 -20.56 -1.91 -3.65
CA ALA A 352 -20.64 -2.98 -2.67
C ALA A 352 -20.94 -4.29 -3.43
N ALA A 353 -20.07 -5.28 -3.26
CA ALA A 353 -20.19 -6.59 -3.89
C ALA A 353 -20.15 -7.71 -2.85
N ILE A 354 -20.91 -8.77 -3.10
CA ILE A 354 -20.98 -9.98 -2.28
C ILE A 354 -20.87 -11.23 -3.16
N SER A 355 -20.71 -12.41 -2.56
CA SER A 355 -20.80 -13.68 -3.30
C SER A 355 -22.17 -13.83 -3.96
N GLN A 356 -22.20 -14.35 -5.20
CA GLN A 356 -23.45 -14.69 -5.90
C GLN A 356 -24.31 -15.70 -5.12
N GLU A 357 -23.67 -16.55 -4.31
CA GLU A 357 -24.32 -17.59 -3.50
C GLU A 357 -25.04 -17.01 -2.27
N MET A 358 -24.71 -15.79 -1.83
CA MET A 358 -25.38 -15.16 -0.70
C MET A 358 -26.80 -14.72 -1.13
N PRO A 359 -27.86 -15.08 -0.37
CA PRO A 359 -29.26 -14.87 -0.77
C PRO A 359 -29.75 -13.44 -0.50
N VAL A 360 -29.02 -12.47 -1.05
CA VAL A 360 -29.24 -11.03 -0.89
C VAL A 360 -29.16 -10.36 -2.27
N ALA A 361 -30.09 -9.48 -2.60
CA ALA A 361 -30.11 -8.74 -3.85
C ALA A 361 -29.65 -7.29 -3.71
N ASN A 362 -29.77 -6.69 -2.53
CA ASN A 362 -29.50 -5.26 -2.29
C ASN A 362 -29.05 -5.01 -0.84
N ILE A 363 -28.66 -3.77 -0.54
CA ILE A 363 -28.14 -3.38 0.77
C ILE A 363 -29.17 -3.49 1.91
N ASP A 364 -30.46 -3.27 1.63
CA ASP A 364 -31.53 -3.35 2.64
C ASP A 364 -31.77 -4.81 3.08
N GLU A 365 -31.70 -5.74 2.13
CA GLU A 365 -31.73 -7.19 2.41
C GLU A 365 -30.48 -7.63 3.18
N LEU A 366 -29.29 -7.11 2.83
CA LEU A 366 -28.07 -7.40 3.60
C LEU A 366 -28.22 -6.93 5.04
N ARG A 367 -28.67 -5.69 5.25
CA ARG A 367 -28.94 -5.13 6.58
C ARG A 367 -29.91 -6.04 7.34
N SER A 368 -31.02 -6.41 6.71
CA SER A 368 -32.02 -7.27 7.35
C SER A 368 -31.45 -8.63 7.75
N LEU A 369 -30.63 -9.23 6.89
CA LEU A 369 -29.98 -10.52 7.15
C LEU A 369 -28.97 -10.42 8.31
N VAL A 370 -28.15 -9.37 8.36
CA VAL A 370 -27.18 -9.13 9.46
C VAL A 370 -27.88 -9.04 10.82
N HIS A 371 -29.02 -8.35 10.89
CA HIS A 371 -29.77 -8.16 12.14
C HIS A 371 -30.60 -9.39 12.54
N SER A 372 -31.23 -10.06 11.57
CA SER A 372 -32.17 -11.16 11.85
C SER A 372 -31.51 -12.52 11.97
N SER A 373 -30.33 -12.73 11.39
CA SER A 373 -29.65 -14.02 11.36
C SER A 373 -28.12 -13.88 11.46
N PRO A 374 -27.62 -13.31 12.56
CA PRO A 374 -26.18 -13.05 12.73
C PRO A 374 -25.32 -14.32 12.67
N ASP A 375 -25.85 -15.47 13.11
CA ASP A 375 -25.14 -16.76 13.03
C ASP A 375 -24.98 -17.26 11.59
N VAL A 376 -25.91 -16.91 10.69
CA VAL A 376 -25.89 -17.33 9.28
C VAL A 376 -24.82 -16.57 8.50
N ILE A 377 -24.68 -15.26 8.75
CA ILE A 377 -23.58 -14.45 8.20
C ILE A 377 -22.27 -14.70 8.95
N GLY A 378 -22.33 -15.23 10.17
CA GLY A 378 -21.16 -15.44 11.00
C GLY A 378 -20.59 -14.14 11.57
N ALA A 379 -21.49 -13.26 12.02
CA ALA A 379 -21.24 -11.90 12.52
C ALA A 379 -20.04 -11.81 13.50
N PRO A 380 -19.27 -10.71 13.49
CA PRO A 380 -19.50 -9.48 12.71
C PRO A 380 -19.27 -9.66 11.20
N LEU A 381 -20.02 -8.91 10.38
CA LEU A 381 -19.87 -8.90 8.93
C LEU A 381 -18.44 -8.44 8.57
N LYS A 382 -17.67 -9.28 7.88
CA LYS A 382 -16.32 -8.96 7.43
C LYS A 382 -16.38 -8.23 6.11
N VAL A 383 -15.83 -7.01 6.06
CA VAL A 383 -15.87 -6.17 4.87
C VAL A 383 -14.45 -5.86 4.41
N ALA A 384 -14.05 -6.38 3.25
CA ALA A 384 -12.77 -6.09 2.62
C ALA A 384 -12.86 -4.80 1.78
N SER A 385 -11.84 -3.93 1.85
CA SER A 385 -11.81 -2.70 1.06
C SER A 385 -10.41 -2.08 1.03
N GLU A 386 -10.00 -1.53 -0.11
CA GLU A 386 -8.89 -0.56 -0.18
C GLU A 386 -9.33 0.83 0.34
N TYR A 387 -10.63 1.12 0.23
CA TYR A 387 -11.29 2.36 0.64
C TYR A 387 -11.89 2.25 2.05
N THR A 388 -11.04 2.07 3.05
CA THR A 388 -11.46 1.78 4.43
C THR A 388 -12.38 2.86 5.02
N ASN A 389 -12.15 4.14 4.75
CA ASN A 389 -12.93 5.24 5.32
C ASN A 389 -14.27 5.42 4.59
N ILE A 390 -14.30 5.22 3.27
CA ILE A 390 -15.56 5.15 2.51
C ILE A 390 -16.38 3.95 2.98
N ALA A 391 -15.75 2.79 3.16
CA ALA A 391 -16.42 1.56 3.59
C ALA A 391 -17.04 1.72 4.99
N ASP A 392 -16.27 2.26 5.94
CA ASP A 392 -16.73 2.56 7.29
C ASP A 392 -17.95 3.48 7.29
N ARG A 393 -17.85 4.60 6.56
CA ARG A 393 -18.94 5.56 6.41
C ARG A 393 -20.17 4.93 5.75
N TYR A 394 -19.98 4.17 4.68
CA TYR A 394 -21.06 3.53 3.95
C TYR A 394 -21.83 2.54 4.83
N LEU A 395 -21.12 1.73 5.61
CA LEU A 395 -21.73 0.78 6.56
C LEU A 395 -22.52 1.51 7.65
N GLY A 396 -21.96 2.58 8.21
CA GLY A 396 -22.63 3.42 9.20
C GLY A 396 -23.88 4.12 8.64
N ASP A 397 -23.78 4.74 7.46
CA ASP A 397 -24.89 5.42 6.78
C ASP A 397 -26.03 4.44 6.45
N ASN A 398 -25.70 3.17 6.16
CA ASN A 398 -26.68 2.10 5.90
C ASN A 398 -27.10 1.32 7.16
N ARG A 399 -26.59 1.66 8.35
CA ARG A 399 -26.86 0.96 9.62
C ARG A 399 -26.60 -0.55 9.52
N ILE A 400 -25.44 -0.92 9.02
CA ILE A 400 -24.99 -2.32 9.01
C ILE A 400 -24.05 -2.49 10.19
N ASP A 401 -24.51 -3.18 11.24
CA ASP A 401 -23.71 -3.51 12.41
C ASP A 401 -24.15 -4.87 13.01
N PRO A 402 -23.23 -5.61 13.67
CA PRO A 402 -21.79 -5.32 13.83
C PRO A 402 -20.97 -5.73 12.58
N TYR A 403 -19.90 -5.00 12.28
CA TYR A 403 -18.97 -5.29 11.18
C TYR A 403 -17.50 -5.21 11.60
N LYS A 404 -16.62 -5.80 10.78
CA LYS A 404 -15.17 -5.70 10.86
C LYS A 404 -14.61 -5.33 9.50
N LEU A 405 -13.93 -4.20 9.40
CA LEU A 405 -13.21 -3.80 8.20
C LEU A 405 -11.86 -4.51 8.10
N ILE A 406 -11.56 -4.99 6.89
CA ILE A 406 -10.31 -5.63 6.52
C ILE A 406 -9.69 -4.77 5.41
N PRO A 407 -8.65 -3.98 5.73
CA PRO A 407 -7.90 -3.24 4.72
C PRO A 407 -7.26 -4.23 3.73
N THR A 408 -7.28 -3.88 2.44
CA THR A 408 -6.61 -4.65 1.39
C THR A 408 -5.64 -3.77 0.61
N TRP A 409 -4.59 -4.37 0.03
CA TRP A 409 -3.60 -3.67 -0.83
C TRP A 409 -3.56 -4.25 -2.26
N GLY A 410 -4.72 -4.67 -2.75
CA GLY A 410 -4.96 -5.18 -4.10
C GLY A 410 -5.43 -6.63 -4.14
N ALA A 411 -5.92 -7.07 -5.30
CA ALA A 411 -6.57 -8.38 -5.49
C ALA A 411 -7.66 -8.65 -4.44
N SER A 412 -8.42 -7.62 -4.12
CA SER A 412 -9.44 -7.58 -3.07
C SER A 412 -10.60 -8.57 -3.35
N GLU A 413 -10.87 -8.87 -4.63
CA GLU A 413 -11.88 -9.86 -5.04
C GLU A 413 -11.56 -11.26 -4.53
N ALA A 414 -10.28 -11.55 -4.27
CA ALA A 414 -9.87 -12.84 -3.74
C ALA A 414 -10.34 -13.06 -2.30
N PHE A 415 -10.74 -12.01 -1.55
CA PHE A 415 -11.21 -12.14 -0.15
C PHE A 415 -12.58 -12.81 -0.02
N LEU A 416 -13.44 -12.72 -1.04
CA LEU A 416 -14.81 -13.25 -0.95
C LEU A 416 -14.90 -14.65 -1.55
N PRO A 417 -15.70 -15.57 -0.96
CA PRO A 417 -16.47 -15.40 0.29
C PRO A 417 -15.75 -15.83 1.58
N GLU A 418 -14.55 -16.41 1.52
CA GLU A 418 -14.00 -17.15 2.67
C GLU A 418 -13.34 -16.27 3.74
N ASP A 419 -12.77 -15.13 3.35
CA ASP A 419 -12.05 -14.22 4.25
C ASP A 419 -12.82 -12.94 4.56
N ALA A 420 -13.75 -12.57 3.69
CA ALA A 420 -14.70 -11.48 3.88
C ALA A 420 -16.06 -11.82 3.26
N ASP A 421 -17.11 -11.22 3.80
CA ASP A 421 -18.50 -11.43 3.38
C ASP A 421 -18.93 -10.40 2.33
N MET A 422 -18.34 -9.21 2.37
CA MET A 422 -18.59 -8.10 1.46
C MET A 422 -17.28 -7.44 1.01
N LEU A 423 -17.27 -6.95 -0.22
CA LEU A 423 -16.20 -6.17 -0.83
C LEU A 423 -16.73 -4.76 -1.13
N ILE A 424 -15.97 -3.73 -0.75
CA ILE A 424 -16.15 -2.38 -1.26
C ILE A 424 -14.93 -2.03 -2.10
N ASP A 425 -15.12 -1.91 -3.41
CA ASP A 425 -14.03 -1.60 -4.33
C ASP A 425 -14.53 -0.87 -5.58
N ASN A 426 -13.60 -0.34 -6.37
CA ASN A 426 -13.87 0.21 -7.67
C ASN A 426 -14.07 -0.89 -8.73
N THR A 427 -14.85 -0.58 -9.75
CA THR A 427 -14.96 -1.41 -10.95
C THR A 427 -15.24 -0.54 -12.17
N GLN A 428 -14.62 -0.87 -13.30
CA GLN A 428 -14.90 -0.23 -14.59
C GLN A 428 -16.07 -0.91 -15.29
N THR A 429 -15.95 -2.21 -15.53
CA THR A 429 -16.90 -3.00 -16.33
C THR A 429 -17.66 -4.05 -15.54
N GLY A 430 -17.28 -4.33 -14.29
CA GLY A 430 -17.82 -5.44 -13.49
C GLY A 430 -17.24 -6.82 -13.83
N LYS A 431 -16.51 -6.96 -14.95
CA LYS A 431 -16.00 -8.27 -15.42
C LYS A 431 -15.12 -8.99 -14.40
N THR A 432 -14.26 -8.27 -13.68
CA THR A 432 -13.39 -8.88 -12.67
C THR A 432 -14.20 -9.47 -11.51
N LEU A 433 -15.26 -8.77 -11.07
CA LEU A 433 -16.16 -9.25 -10.01
C LEU A 433 -16.92 -10.51 -10.48
N GLU A 434 -17.45 -10.48 -11.70
CA GLU A 434 -18.18 -11.62 -12.29
C GLU A 434 -17.29 -12.86 -12.46
N GLN A 435 -16.03 -12.68 -12.89
CA GLN A 435 -15.04 -13.76 -12.99
C GLN A 435 -14.76 -14.44 -11.63
N HIS A 436 -14.93 -13.69 -10.53
CA HIS A 436 -14.80 -14.19 -9.16
C HIS A 436 -16.14 -14.60 -8.54
N LYS A 437 -17.21 -14.75 -9.34
CA LYS A 437 -18.57 -15.11 -8.91
C LYS A 437 -19.14 -14.14 -7.88
N LEU A 438 -18.81 -12.86 -8.01
CA LEU A 438 -19.35 -11.80 -7.17
C LEU A 438 -20.50 -11.09 -7.90
N LYS A 439 -21.44 -10.55 -7.14
CA LYS A 439 -22.51 -9.68 -7.64
C LYS A 439 -22.49 -8.35 -6.91
N ILE A 440 -22.78 -7.29 -7.64
CA ILE A 440 -22.94 -5.94 -7.10
C ILE A 440 -24.34 -5.83 -6.49
N ILE A 441 -24.42 -5.41 -5.23
CA ILE A 441 -25.68 -5.17 -4.51
C ILE A 441 -25.98 -3.68 -4.33
N ASP A 442 -24.98 -2.82 -4.51
CA ASP A 442 -25.15 -1.37 -4.49
C ASP A 442 -24.01 -0.64 -5.21
N VAL A 443 -24.29 0.55 -5.73
CA VAL A 443 -23.31 1.47 -6.31
C VAL A 443 -23.22 2.70 -5.40
N LEU A 444 -22.13 2.80 -4.65
CA LEU A 444 -21.92 3.89 -3.69
C LEU A 444 -21.82 5.24 -4.40
N PHE A 445 -21.03 5.30 -5.48
CA PHE A 445 -20.89 6.48 -6.34
C PHE A 445 -20.05 6.20 -7.60
N GLN A 446 -20.06 7.14 -8.55
CA GLN A 446 -19.16 7.17 -9.69
C GLN A 446 -17.93 8.04 -9.38
N SER A 447 -16.74 7.58 -9.79
CA SER A 447 -15.48 8.32 -9.71
C SER A 447 -14.90 8.51 -11.10
N SER A 448 -14.16 9.61 -11.28
CA SER A 448 -13.35 9.88 -12.46
C SER A 448 -12.07 10.62 -12.04
N ALA A 449 -11.12 10.79 -12.95
CA ALA A 449 -9.98 11.66 -12.70
C ALA A 449 -10.44 13.10 -12.45
N CYS A 450 -9.82 13.80 -11.51
CA CYS A 450 -10.10 15.17 -11.14
C CYS A 450 -8.83 15.95 -10.83
N LEU A 451 -8.90 17.26 -11.00
CA LEU A 451 -7.89 18.19 -10.50
C LEU A 451 -8.27 18.59 -9.07
N ILE A 452 -7.36 18.38 -8.12
CA ILE A 452 -7.50 18.82 -6.73
C ILE A 452 -6.48 19.91 -6.39
N ALA A 453 -6.81 20.74 -5.41
CA ALA A 453 -5.95 21.82 -4.95
C ALA A 453 -6.03 22.00 -3.44
N ASN A 454 -4.99 22.58 -2.85
CA ASN A 454 -5.02 23.05 -1.47
C ASN A 454 -5.70 24.42 -1.40
N SER A 455 -6.76 24.57 -0.61
CA SER A 455 -7.50 25.83 -0.46
C SER A 455 -6.68 26.98 0.11
N ASP A 456 -5.68 26.68 0.93
CA ASP A 456 -4.80 27.67 1.52
C ASP A 456 -3.76 28.15 0.49
N ALA A 457 -3.34 27.27 -0.43
CA ALA A 457 -2.51 27.65 -1.56
C ALA A 457 -3.24 28.62 -2.52
N ILE A 458 -4.55 28.44 -2.71
CA ILE A 458 -5.40 29.37 -3.49
C ILE A 458 -5.45 30.76 -2.84
N ARG A 459 -5.31 30.83 -1.50
CA ARG A 459 -5.33 32.07 -0.71
C ARG A 459 -3.94 32.69 -0.50
N ALA A 460 -2.89 32.13 -1.11
CA ALA A 460 -1.52 32.58 -0.95
C ALA A 460 -1.23 33.91 -1.71
N SER A 461 0.04 34.26 -1.87
CA SER A 461 0.48 35.48 -2.56
C SER A 461 -0.12 35.61 -3.97
N SER A 462 -0.27 36.85 -4.44
CA SER A 462 -0.85 37.16 -5.77
C SER A 462 -0.16 36.38 -6.89
N SER A 463 1.18 36.31 -6.88
CA SER A 463 1.95 35.61 -7.90
C SER A 463 1.69 34.10 -7.92
N LYS A 464 1.55 33.46 -6.75
CA LYS A 464 1.25 32.02 -6.67
C LYS A 464 -0.15 31.72 -7.21
N ARG A 465 -1.12 32.56 -6.84
CA ARG A 465 -2.49 32.46 -7.30
C ARG A 465 -2.60 32.60 -8.82
N GLU A 466 -1.95 33.59 -9.43
CA GLU A 466 -1.92 33.79 -10.89
C GLU A 466 -1.38 32.56 -11.63
N LYS A 467 -0.30 31.94 -11.12
CA LYS A 467 0.28 30.73 -11.71
C LYS A 467 -0.63 29.50 -11.56
N MET A 468 -1.31 29.36 -10.42
CA MET A 468 -2.32 28.32 -10.24
C MET A 468 -3.53 28.51 -11.16
N GLU A 469 -4.02 29.75 -11.30
CA GLU A 469 -5.11 30.10 -12.21
C GLU A 469 -4.72 29.79 -13.67
N PHE A 470 -3.52 30.17 -14.10
CA PHE A 470 -2.99 29.83 -15.42
C PHE A 470 -2.98 28.32 -15.70
N LEU A 471 -2.50 27.48 -14.76
CA LEU A 471 -2.56 26.03 -14.93
C LEU A 471 -4.00 25.51 -14.95
N THR A 472 -4.82 26.01 -14.04
CA THR A 472 -6.22 25.60 -13.90
C THR A 472 -6.98 25.87 -15.20
N ASP A 473 -6.81 27.05 -15.79
CA ASP A 473 -7.46 27.44 -17.04
C ASP A 473 -6.91 26.66 -18.23
N ARG A 474 -5.60 26.42 -18.28
CA ARG A 474 -4.99 25.57 -19.31
C ARG A 474 -5.52 24.14 -19.26
N LEU A 475 -5.60 23.55 -18.07
CA LEU A 475 -6.15 22.20 -17.89
C LEU A 475 -7.65 22.17 -18.19
N ARG A 476 -8.40 23.22 -17.84
CA ARG A 476 -9.82 23.34 -18.18
C ARG A 476 -10.05 23.43 -19.69
N ALA A 477 -9.18 24.14 -20.42
CA ALA A 477 -9.24 24.20 -21.88
C ALA A 477 -9.05 22.84 -22.56
N GLY A 478 -8.31 21.91 -21.93
CA GLY A 478 -8.15 20.53 -22.44
C GLY A 478 -9.38 19.62 -22.26
N LEU A 479 -10.46 20.12 -21.66
CA LEU A 479 -11.75 19.42 -21.55
C LEU A 479 -12.67 19.68 -22.75
N LEU A 480 -12.41 20.77 -23.50
CA LEU A 480 -13.09 21.15 -24.73
C LEU A 480 -12.45 20.40 -25.91
#